data_AF-A0A212TZZ7-F1
#
_entry.id   AF-A0A212TZZ7-F1
#
_cell.length_a   1.000
_cell.length_b   1.000
_cell.length_c   1.000
_cell.angle_alpha   90.00
_cell.angle_beta   90.00
_cell.angle_gamma   90.00
#
_symmetry.space_group_name_H-M   'P 1'
#
loop_
_entity.id
_entity.type
_entity.pdbx_description
1 polymer ?
#
loop_
_entity_poly.entity_id
_entity_poly.type
_entity_poly.pdbx_seq_one_letter_code
_entity_poly.pdbx_strand_id
1 'polypeptide(L)'
;MSPAEAHAALAVALARAAARGEHVPCRGRDGLLWVSDSAEDRALAAELCTGCPALVECDAVGQHETWNVWAGVDREAAAAARRAARRKE
;
A
#
# COMPACT_ATOMS: atom_id res chain seq x y z
N MET A 1 -2.93 -12.86 11.72
CA MET A 1 -1.50 -12.58 11.50
C MET A 1 -1.18 -11.33 12.29
N SER A 2 -0.11 -11.35 13.06
CA SER A 2 0.38 -10.15 13.74
C SER A 2 0.99 -9.16 12.72
N PRO A 3 1.09 -7.86 13.06
CA PRO A 3 1.73 -6.88 12.18
C PRO A 3 3.17 -7.28 11.80
N ALA A 4 3.92 -7.86 12.73
CA ALA A 4 5.29 -8.30 12.48
C ALA A 4 5.37 -9.45 11.45
N GLU A 5 4.48 -10.43 11.56
CA GLU A 5 4.39 -11.54 10.59
C GLU A 5 3.97 -11.03 9.20
N ALA A 6 3.03 -10.08 9.13
CA ALA A 6 2.60 -9.48 7.87
C ALA A 6 3.75 -8.73 7.18
N HIS A 7 4.50 -7.92 7.93
CA HIS A 7 5.68 -7.23 7.41
C HIS A 7 6.78 -8.20 6.95
N ALA A 8 7.03 -9.27 7.71
CA ALA A 8 8.00 -10.29 7.31
C ALA A 8 7.59 -11.00 6.00
N ALA A 9 6.31 -11.34 5.86
CA ALA A 9 5.77 -11.94 4.63
C ALA A 9 5.91 -11.00 3.43
N LEU A 10 5.57 -9.72 3.60
CA LEU A 10 5.74 -8.71 2.55
C LEU A 10 7.21 -8.52 2.16
N ALA A 11 8.12 -8.47 3.13
CA ALA A 11 9.56 -8.36 2.84
C ALA A 11 10.07 -9.54 1.99
N VAL A 12 9.62 -10.77 2.30
CA VAL A 12 9.95 -11.96 1.51
C VAL A 12 9.35 -11.88 0.10
N ALA A 13 8.09 -11.47 -0.05
CA ALA A 13 7.44 -11.32 -1.36
C ALA A 13 8.17 -10.29 -2.24
N LEU A 14 8.52 -9.14 -1.69
CA LEU A 14 9.28 -8.08 -2.38
C LEU A 14 10.69 -8.54 -2.77
N ALA A 15 11.38 -9.29 -1.90
CA ALA A 15 12.69 -9.85 -2.21
C ALA A 15 12.61 -10.87 -3.36
N ARG A 16 11.58 -11.72 -3.36
CA ARG A 16 11.33 -12.69 -4.43
C ARG A 16 11.01 -12.02 -5.77
N ALA A 17 10.16 -11.01 -5.78
CA ALA A 17 9.83 -10.23 -6.97
C ALA A 17 11.10 -9.59 -7.56
N ALA A 18 11.93 -8.98 -6.72
CA ALA A 18 13.21 -8.40 -7.13
C ALA A 18 14.17 -9.46 -7.71
N ALA A 19 14.28 -10.63 -7.07
CA ALA A 19 15.13 -11.71 -7.56
C ALA A 19 14.69 -12.27 -8.93
N ARG A 20 13.40 -12.14 -9.28
CA ARG A 20 12.84 -12.52 -10.58
C ARG A 20 12.82 -11.37 -11.60
N GLY A 21 13.24 -10.17 -11.22
CA GLY A 21 13.15 -8.98 -12.08
C GLY A 21 11.71 -8.54 -12.35
N GLU A 22 10.76 -8.90 -11.48
CA GLU A 22 9.36 -8.50 -11.62
C GLU A 22 9.19 -7.02 -11.23
N HIS A 23 8.27 -6.36 -11.92
CA HIS A 23 7.97 -4.96 -11.66
C HIS A 23 7.26 -4.78 -10.31
N VAL A 24 7.86 -3.98 -9.42
CA VAL A 24 7.27 -3.54 -8.16
C VAL A 24 7.21 -2.01 -8.17
N PRO A 25 6.03 -1.42 -8.41
CA PRO A 25 5.90 0.00 -8.76
C PRO A 25 6.42 0.93 -7.64
N CYS A 26 6.18 0.60 -6.38
CA CYS A 26 6.64 1.40 -5.23
C CYS A 26 8.17 1.38 -5.01
N ARG A 27 8.92 0.49 -5.67
CA ARG A 27 10.40 0.45 -5.65
C ARG A 27 11.02 1.16 -6.86
N GLY A 28 10.20 1.63 -7.80
CA GLY A 28 10.64 2.30 -9.02
C GLY A 28 10.99 3.77 -8.82
N ARG A 29 11.22 4.48 -9.93
CA ARG A 29 11.57 5.91 -9.95
C ARG A 29 10.55 6.80 -9.23
N ASP A 30 9.28 6.43 -9.29
CA ASP A 30 8.17 7.21 -8.72
C ASP A 30 7.72 6.67 -7.35
N GLY A 31 8.58 5.92 -6.65
CA GLY A 31 8.24 5.30 -5.36
C GLY A 31 7.81 6.28 -4.26
N LEU A 32 8.21 7.54 -4.35
CA LEU A 32 7.79 8.59 -3.40
C LEU A 32 6.29 8.90 -3.45
N LEU A 33 5.58 8.58 -4.54
CA LEU A 33 4.14 8.79 -4.64
C LEU A 33 3.35 8.03 -3.56
N TRP A 34 3.83 6.85 -3.14
CA TRP A 34 3.16 6.02 -2.13
C TRP A 34 3.18 6.63 -0.72
N VAL A 35 4.14 7.51 -0.45
CA VAL A 35 4.37 8.16 0.85
C VAL A 35 4.22 9.69 0.75
N SER A 36 3.64 10.18 -0.34
CA SER A 36 3.42 11.61 -0.56
C SER A 36 2.34 12.15 0.36
N ASP A 37 2.52 13.39 0.81
CA ASP A 37 1.48 14.14 1.54
C ASP A 37 0.35 14.60 0.60
N SER A 38 0.58 14.61 -0.72
CA SER A 38 -0.45 14.93 -1.72
C SER A 38 -1.42 13.77 -1.90
N ALA A 39 -2.72 14.04 -1.68
CA ALA A 39 -3.77 13.06 -1.92
C ALA A 39 -3.86 12.63 -3.40
N GLU A 40 -3.53 13.53 -4.33
CA GLU A 40 -3.52 13.23 -5.77
C GLU A 40 -2.40 12.26 -6.13
N ASP A 41 -1.21 12.46 -5.55
CA ASP A 41 -0.06 11.55 -5.74
C ASP A 41 -0.38 10.16 -5.19
N ARG A 42 -1.01 10.09 -4.01
CA ARG A 42 -1.41 8.81 -3.40
C ARG A 42 -2.49 8.11 -4.20
N ALA A 43 -3.45 8.84 -4.76
CA ALA A 43 -4.46 8.27 -5.66
C ALA A 43 -3.80 7.66 -6.91
N LEU A 44 -2.85 8.37 -7.53
CA LEU A 44 -2.07 7.85 -8.65
C LEU A 44 -1.26 6.59 -8.25
N ALA A 45 -0.56 6.63 -7.11
CA ALA A 45 0.17 5.47 -6.59
C ALA A 45 -0.73 4.25 -6.34
N ALA A 46 -1.97 4.46 -5.90
CA ALA A 46 -2.94 3.39 -5.70
C ALA A 46 -3.26 2.68 -7.02
N GLU A 47 -3.49 3.42 -8.11
CA GLU A 47 -3.75 2.84 -9.43
C GLU A 47 -2.56 2.03 -9.97
N LEU A 48 -1.35 2.55 -9.75
CA LEU A 48 -0.10 1.90 -10.18
C LEU A 48 0.15 0.55 -9.50
N CYS A 49 -0.55 0.22 -8.42
CA CYS A 49 -0.42 -1.09 -7.74
C CYS A 49 -0.96 -2.27 -8.57
N THR A 50 -1.74 -2.01 -9.63
CA THR A 50 -2.35 -3.03 -10.47
C THR A 50 -1.30 -3.98 -11.07
N GLY A 51 -1.45 -5.29 -10.81
CA GLY A 51 -0.54 -6.31 -11.31
C GLY A 51 0.76 -6.49 -10.51
N CYS A 52 0.94 -5.80 -9.38
CA CYS A 52 2.10 -6.02 -8.52
C CYS A 52 2.07 -7.45 -7.90
N PRO A 53 3.18 -8.21 -7.96
CA PRO A 53 3.23 -9.60 -7.50
C PRO A 53 3.13 -9.76 -5.97
N ALA A 54 3.30 -8.67 -5.21
CA ALA A 54 3.25 -8.67 -3.75
C ALA A 54 1.94 -8.09 -3.19
N LEU A 55 0.89 -7.95 -4.02
CA LEU A 55 -0.37 -7.30 -3.62
C LEU A 55 -1.02 -7.95 -2.38
N VAL A 56 -1.01 -9.28 -2.30
CA VAL A 56 -1.67 -10.01 -1.21
C VAL A 56 -0.98 -9.76 0.12
N GLU A 57 0.35 -9.89 0.15
CA GLU A 57 1.15 -9.62 1.35
C GLU A 57 1.15 -8.13 1.70
N CYS A 58 1.08 -7.25 0.68
CA CYS A 58 0.98 -5.81 0.87
C CYS A 58 -0.35 -5.42 1.52
N ASP A 59 -1.47 -6.07 1.15
CA ASP A 59 -2.76 -5.82 1.77
C ASP A 59 -2.75 -6.29 3.23
N ALA A 60 -2.16 -7.46 3.50
CA ALA A 60 -2.04 -7.97 4.86
C ALA A 60 -1.35 -6.97 5.81
N VAL A 61 -0.32 -6.25 5.34
CA VAL A 61 0.25 -5.12 6.09
C VAL A 61 -0.73 -3.95 6.14
N GLY A 62 -1.25 -3.51 4.99
CA GLY A 62 -2.15 -2.36 4.87
C GLY A 62 -3.40 -2.42 5.75
N GLN A 63 -3.90 -3.59 6.13
CA GLN A 63 -5.01 -3.72 7.09
C GLN A 63 -4.68 -3.20 8.50
N HIS A 64 -3.40 -3.09 8.84
CA HIS A 64 -2.92 -2.51 10.09
C HIS A 64 -2.57 -1.02 9.99
N GLU A 65 -2.56 -0.47 8.79
CA GLU A 65 -2.06 0.88 8.50
C GLU A 65 -3.21 1.85 8.24
N THR A 66 -3.03 3.12 8.65
CA THR A 66 -4.01 4.20 8.42
C THR A 66 -3.45 5.37 7.63
N TRP A 67 -2.24 5.22 7.08
CA TRP A 67 -1.51 6.24 6.32
C TRP A 67 -1.00 5.65 5.01
N ASN A 68 -0.68 6.52 4.06
CA ASN A 68 -0.03 6.17 2.80
C ASN A 68 -0.82 5.16 1.95
N VAL A 69 -0.19 4.69 0.86
CA VAL A 69 -0.79 3.74 -0.07
C VAL A 69 -0.29 2.32 0.21
N TRP A 70 -1.24 1.39 0.37
CA TRP A 70 -0.97 -0.02 0.58
C TRP A 70 -1.91 -0.87 -0.27
N ALA A 71 -1.35 -1.78 -1.06
CA ALA A 71 -2.09 -2.69 -1.95
C ALA A 71 -3.17 -2.01 -2.80
N GLY A 72 -2.84 -0.85 -3.37
CA GLY A 72 -3.78 -0.08 -4.19
C GLY A 72 -4.85 0.69 -3.41
N VAL A 73 -4.66 0.88 -2.10
CA VAL A 73 -5.58 1.63 -1.24
C VAL A 73 -4.83 2.77 -0.56
N ASP A 74 -5.28 4.01 -0.79
CA ASP A 74 -4.91 5.14 0.07
C ASP A 74 -5.60 4.97 1.44
N ARG A 75 -4.82 4.56 2.44
CA ARG A 75 -5.30 4.27 3.78
C ARG A 75 -5.65 5.55 4.55
N GLU A 76 -5.03 6.66 4.23
CA GLU A 76 -5.33 7.96 4.84
C GLU A 76 -6.69 8.47 4.37
N ALA A 77 -6.94 8.44 3.06
CA ALA A 77 -8.23 8.78 2.47
C ALA A 77 -9.34 7.84 2.99
N ALA A 78 -9.08 6.53 3.05
CA ALA A 78 -10.02 5.56 3.59
C ALA A 78 -10.33 5.81 5.08
N ALA A 79 -9.31 6.14 5.89
CA ALA A 79 -9.50 6.49 7.29
C ALA A 79 -10.32 7.78 7.46
N ALA A 80 -10.05 8.81 6.65
CA ALA A 80 -10.80 10.07 6.67
C ALA A 80 -12.28 9.85 6.32
N ALA A 81 -12.57 9.07 5.28
CA ALA A 81 -13.93 8.72 4.87
C ALA A 81 -14.70 7.98 5.97
N ARG A 82 -14.07 6.99 6.62
CA ARG A 82 -14.67 6.26 7.76
C ARG A 82 -15.02 7.18 8.93
N ARG A 83 -14.14 8.13 9.26
CA ARG A 83 -14.39 9.13 10.31
C ARG A 83 -15.55 10.07 9.94
N ALA A 84 -15.64 10.46 8.67
CA ALA A 84 -16.72 11.32 8.20
C ALA A 84 -18.08 10.62 8.23
N ALA A 85 -18.14 9.32 7.88
CA ALA A 85 -19.35 8.51 7.99
C ALA A 85 -19.85 8.43 9.44
N ARG A 86 -18.94 8.14 10.39
CA ARG A 86 -19.28 8.04 11.82
C ARG A 86 -19.85 9.29 12.46
N ARG A 87 -19.55 10.47 11.93
CA ARG A 87 -20.11 11.74 12.44
C ARG A 87 -21.55 12.00 11.99
N LYS A 88 -22.01 11.28 10.97
CA LYS A 88 -23.37 11.42 10.43
C LYS A 88 -24.36 10.45 11.09
N GLU A 89 -23.87 9.52 11.89
CA GLU A 89 -24.62 8.54 12.70
C GLU A 89 -24.93 9.12 14.08
#